data_AF-A0A2V9Y1D4-F1
#
_entry.id   AF-A0A2V9Y1D4-F1
#
_cell.length_a   1.000
_cell.length_b   1.000
_cell.length_c   1.000
_cell.angle_alpha   90.00
_cell.angle_beta   90.00
_cell.angle_gamma   90.00
#
_symmetry.space_group_name_H-M   'P 1'
#
loop_
_entity.id
_entity.type
_entity.pdbx_description
1 polymer ?
#
loop_
_entity_poly.entity_id
_entity_poly.type
_entity_poly.pdbx_seq_one_letter_code
_entity_poly.pdbx_strand_id
1 'polypeptide(L)'
;MKNEKFDRLLSTIRNENVDEKVVAQASDRVWKSMAESAPVAEPNRHTLRSCEDFQALIPAYLAKELAPARAMLFEDHFHSCVACRHALERARDGERQQVWQLTNRPSALPWRWAMGAAAVAAVLVVAFGFSNGLLPGQHPVRAEVQTVEGALYAVNGADMQLIPAGYQVRNGDEIRTAKGSTAVVRLLDGSLVEMGPRADLAVSRQWRGTTVHLQGGQVIVQAAKQHAGRRLYVATDDGLVSVKGTIFSVNRGIKGSRVAVVEGVVGHVERRGV
;
A
#
# COMPACT_ATOMS: atom_id res chain seq x y z
N MET A 1 14.26 32.96 95.49
CA MET A 1 13.12 33.84 95.84
C MET A 1 12.16 34.22 94.69
N LYS A 2 12.35 33.79 93.42
CA LYS A 2 11.40 34.11 92.32
C LYS A 2 10.20 33.15 92.18
N ASN A 3 10.32 31.87 92.56
CA ASN A 3 9.25 30.87 92.36
C ASN A 3 8.10 31.00 93.36
N GLU A 4 8.37 31.32 94.63
CA GLU A 4 7.31 31.38 95.66
C GLU A 4 6.26 32.46 95.39
N LYS A 5 6.65 33.58 94.76
CA LYS A 5 5.69 34.63 94.36
C LYS A 5 4.78 34.16 93.23
N PHE A 6 5.30 33.37 92.29
CA PHE A 6 4.52 32.85 91.17
C PHE A 6 3.56 31.75 91.61
N ASP A 7 4.03 30.84 92.46
CA ASP A 7 3.18 29.78 93.05
C ASP A 7 2.06 30.39 93.91
N ARG A 8 2.36 31.47 94.65
CA ARG A 8 1.36 32.21 95.43
C ARG A 8 0.34 32.93 94.55
N LEU A 9 0.75 33.47 93.39
CA LEU A 9 -0.17 34.06 92.41
C LEU A 9 -1.07 32.99 91.76
N LEU A 10 -0.51 31.86 91.34
CA LEU A 10 -1.27 30.73 90.79
C LEU A 10 -2.27 30.16 91.80
N SER A 11 -1.88 30.03 93.08
CA SER A 11 -2.80 29.57 94.12
C SER A 11 -3.91 30.58 94.39
N THR A 12 -3.63 31.88 94.23
CA THR A 12 -4.64 32.94 94.41
C THR A 12 -5.69 32.88 93.30
N ILE A 13 -5.28 32.73 92.04
CA ILE A 13 -6.21 32.59 90.91
C ILE A 13 -7.02 31.29 91.01
N ARG A 14 -6.38 30.18 91.41
CA ARG A 14 -7.07 28.88 91.50
C ARG A 14 -8.08 28.81 92.66
N ASN A 15 -7.84 29.54 93.74
CA ASN A 15 -8.72 29.59 94.90
C ASN A 15 -9.65 30.81 94.89
N GLU A 16 -9.64 31.60 93.82
CA GLU A 16 -10.56 32.71 93.63
C GLU A 16 -11.97 32.14 93.38
N ASN A 17 -12.80 32.19 94.42
CA ASN A 17 -14.17 31.70 94.34
C ASN A 17 -15.02 32.77 93.63
N VAL A 18 -15.35 32.52 92.37
CA VAL A 18 -16.19 33.43 91.56
C VAL A 18 -17.63 33.33 92.05
N ASP A 19 -18.28 34.48 92.26
CA ASP A 19 -19.68 34.55 92.68
C ASP A 19 -20.56 33.75 91.70
N GLU A 20 -21.36 32.84 92.25
CA GLU A 20 -22.20 31.91 91.50
C GLU A 20 -23.21 32.65 90.60
N LYS A 21 -23.59 33.88 90.97
CA LYS A 21 -24.42 34.76 90.13
C LYS A 21 -23.71 35.19 88.84
N VAL A 22 -22.40 35.40 88.89
CA VAL A 22 -21.59 35.77 87.71
C VAL A 22 -21.42 34.57 86.79
N VAL A 23 -21.24 33.37 87.36
CA VAL A 23 -21.18 32.12 86.60
C VAL A 23 -22.51 31.87 85.88
N ALA A 24 -23.64 32.02 86.58
CA ALA A 24 -24.97 31.87 86.00
C ALA A 24 -25.22 32.87 84.85
N GLN A 25 -24.84 34.14 85.03
CA GLN A 25 -24.95 35.15 83.97
C GLN A 25 -23.97 34.91 82.80
N ALA A 26 -22.81 34.30 83.05
CA ALA A 26 -21.88 33.92 81.98
C ALA A 26 -22.42 32.73 81.20
N SER A 27 -22.96 31.71 81.88
CA SER A 27 -23.60 30.57 81.22
C SER A 27 -24.82 30.98 80.40
N ASP A 28 -25.65 31.90 80.90
CA ASP A 28 -26.80 32.42 80.15
C ASP A 28 -26.39 33.18 78.89
N ARG A 29 -25.29 33.94 78.95
CA ARG A 29 -24.75 34.66 77.78
C ARG A 29 -24.16 33.72 76.73
N VAL A 30 -23.42 32.70 77.16
CA VAL A 30 -22.88 31.69 76.25
C VAL A 30 -24.02 30.85 75.67
N TRP A 31 -25.02 30.49 76.47
CA TRP A 31 -26.21 29.78 75.99
C TRP A 31 -26.97 30.61 74.96
N LYS A 32 -27.17 31.91 75.21
CA LYS A 32 -27.77 32.83 74.22
C LYS A 32 -26.91 32.96 72.97
N SER A 33 -25.58 33.09 73.08
CA SER A 33 -24.73 33.19 71.89
C SER A 33 -24.70 31.87 71.10
N MET A 34 -24.75 30.72 71.78
CA MET A 34 -24.87 29.41 71.12
C MET A 34 -26.25 29.20 70.50
N ALA A 35 -27.32 29.72 71.12
CA ALA A 35 -28.67 29.67 70.57
C ALA A 35 -28.86 30.63 69.39
N GLU A 36 -28.22 31.81 69.40
CA GLU A 36 -28.23 32.77 68.29
C GLU A 36 -27.25 32.38 67.17
N SER A 37 -26.17 31.67 67.50
CA SER A 37 -25.24 31.07 66.52
C SER A 37 -25.67 29.66 66.09
N ALA A 38 -26.75 29.13 66.66
CA ALA A 38 -27.35 27.89 66.19
C ALA A 38 -27.99 28.19 64.83
N PRO A 39 -27.51 27.59 63.73
CA PRO A 39 -28.16 27.77 62.45
C PRO A 39 -29.60 27.30 62.56
N VAL A 40 -30.49 28.19 62.11
CA VAL A 40 -31.95 28.02 62.03
C VAL A 40 -32.28 26.57 61.68
N ALA A 41 -33.08 25.94 62.54
CA ALA A 41 -33.56 24.58 62.37
C ALA A 41 -34.38 24.45 61.07
N GLU A 42 -33.71 24.14 59.96
CA GLU A 42 -34.32 23.46 58.83
C GLU A 42 -34.50 21.98 59.20
N PRO A 43 -35.70 21.42 59.05
CA PRO A 43 -35.96 20.04 59.46
C PRO A 43 -35.24 19.07 58.52
N ASN A 44 -34.43 18.18 59.11
CA ASN A 44 -33.94 16.92 58.53
C ASN A 44 -33.01 16.97 57.30
N ARG A 45 -31.77 17.50 57.42
CA ARG A 45 -30.74 17.35 56.36
C ARG A 45 -29.30 17.04 56.81
N HIS A 46 -29.01 16.77 58.08
CA HIS A 46 -27.62 16.83 58.59
C HIS A 46 -27.03 15.57 59.21
N THR A 47 -27.52 14.38 58.88
CA THR A 47 -26.73 13.16 59.13
C THR A 47 -26.72 12.28 57.89
N LEU A 48 -25.59 12.24 57.19
CA LEU A 48 -25.32 11.28 56.12
C LEU A 48 -25.04 9.93 56.80
N ARG A 49 -26.07 9.11 57.02
CA ARG A 49 -25.93 7.83 57.73
C ARG A 49 -26.00 6.63 56.80
N SER A 50 -26.56 6.82 55.61
CA SER A 50 -26.83 5.75 54.67
C SER A 50 -26.30 6.08 53.27
N CYS A 51 -26.13 5.06 52.45
CA CYS A 51 -25.75 5.21 51.04
C CYS A 51 -26.80 6.01 50.24
N GLU A 52 -28.06 6.02 50.64
CA GLU A 52 -29.14 6.77 49.98
C GLU A 52 -28.94 8.28 50.16
N ASP A 53 -28.53 8.71 51.35
CA ASP A 53 -28.22 10.11 51.65
C ASP A 53 -27.07 10.62 50.77
N PHE A 54 -26.05 9.79 50.53
CA PHE A 54 -24.94 10.13 49.62
C PHE A 54 -25.40 10.12 48.15
N GLN A 55 -26.27 9.19 47.74
CA GLN A 55 -26.78 9.16 46.37
C GLN A 55 -27.60 10.41 46.02
N ALA A 56 -28.35 10.97 46.98
CA ALA A 56 -29.08 12.22 46.79
C ALA A 56 -28.16 13.43 46.50
N LEU A 57 -26.88 13.36 46.90
CA LEU A 57 -25.90 14.43 46.66
C LEU A 57 -25.22 14.35 45.28
N ILE A 58 -25.40 13.26 44.53
CA ILE A 58 -24.74 13.04 43.23
C ILE A 58 -25.00 14.16 42.22
N PRO A 59 -26.25 14.64 41.99
CA PRO A 59 -26.51 15.69 40.99
C PRO A 59 -25.82 17.00 41.35
N ALA A 60 -25.87 17.40 42.62
CA ALA A 60 -25.20 18.61 43.10
C ALA A 60 -23.67 18.49 42.99
N TYR A 61 -23.11 17.27 43.12
CA TYR A 61 -21.67 17.02 43.02
C TYR A 61 -21.20 17.13 41.58
N LEU A 62 -21.96 16.58 40.63
CA LEU A 62 -21.70 16.74 39.20
C LEU A 62 -21.81 18.21 38.77
N ALA A 63 -22.76 18.96 39.34
CA ALA A 63 -22.92 20.40 39.13
C ALA A 63 -21.85 21.27 39.83
N LYS A 64 -20.99 20.68 40.69
CA LYS A 64 -19.98 21.39 41.51
C LYS A 64 -20.54 22.42 42.50
N GLU A 65 -21.78 22.22 42.96
CA GLU A 65 -22.46 23.16 43.86
C GLU A 65 -22.42 22.74 45.35
N LEU A 66 -21.72 21.65 45.69
CA LEU A 66 -21.59 21.24 47.09
C LEU A 66 -20.64 22.15 47.87
N ALA A 67 -21.04 22.42 49.12
CA ALA A 67 -20.14 22.97 50.12
C ALA A 67 -18.88 22.10 50.26
N PRO A 68 -17.68 22.70 50.37
CA PRO A 68 -16.41 21.97 50.31
C PRO A 68 -16.27 20.88 51.39
N ALA A 69 -16.80 21.13 52.59
CA ALA A 69 -16.82 20.14 53.67
C ALA A 69 -17.66 18.89 53.34
N ARG A 70 -18.75 19.04 52.57
CA ARG A 70 -19.61 17.91 52.15
C ARG A 70 -19.03 17.17 50.95
N ALA A 71 -18.37 17.87 50.04
CA ALA A 71 -17.66 17.25 48.92
C ALA A 71 -16.59 16.28 49.43
N MET A 72 -15.81 16.67 50.44
CA MET A 72 -14.77 15.82 51.02
C MET A 72 -15.33 14.53 51.66
N LEU A 73 -16.46 14.63 52.39
CA LEU A 73 -17.12 13.46 52.99
C LEU A 73 -17.74 12.53 51.94
N PHE A 74 -18.32 13.12 50.88
CA PHE A 74 -18.84 12.35 49.75
C PHE A 74 -17.72 11.64 48.99
N GLU A 75 -16.58 12.31 48.80
CA GLU A 75 -15.37 11.77 48.17
C GLU A 75 -14.84 10.55 48.92
N ASP A 76 -14.68 10.65 50.24
CA ASP A 76 -14.25 9.54 51.09
C ASP A 76 -15.20 8.32 50.97
N HIS A 77 -16.51 8.56 51.04
CA HIS A 77 -17.50 7.49 50.99
C HIS A 77 -17.53 6.76 49.63
N PHE A 78 -17.48 7.46 48.48
CA PHE A 78 -17.53 6.77 47.18
C PHE A 78 -16.26 5.96 46.86
N HIS A 79 -15.11 6.36 47.40
CA HIS A 79 -13.89 5.57 47.25
C HIS A 79 -14.02 4.23 47.99
N SER A 80 -14.71 4.19 49.13
CA SER A 80 -14.97 2.95 49.88
C SER A 80 -16.18 2.13 49.41
N CYS A 81 -17.23 2.76 48.85
CA CYS A 81 -18.51 2.12 48.57
C CYS A 81 -18.76 1.92 47.06
N VAL A 82 -18.80 0.65 46.62
CA VAL A 82 -18.99 0.27 45.21
C VAL A 82 -20.38 0.66 44.69
N ALA A 83 -21.42 0.59 45.52
CA ALA A 83 -22.79 0.93 45.11
C ALA A 83 -22.92 2.42 44.75
N CYS A 84 -22.35 3.30 45.58
CA CYS A 84 -22.34 4.75 45.35
C CYS A 84 -21.47 5.13 44.13
N ARG A 85 -20.36 4.40 43.89
CA ARG A 85 -19.52 4.57 42.70
C ARG A 85 -20.28 4.31 41.40
N HIS A 86 -20.99 3.19 41.31
CA HIS A 86 -21.81 2.89 40.13
C HIS A 86 -22.99 3.84 39.96
N ALA A 87 -23.58 4.34 41.05
CA ALA A 87 -24.62 5.37 40.97
C ALA A 87 -24.08 6.67 40.34
N LEU A 88 -22.86 7.08 40.71
CA LEU A 88 -22.19 8.24 40.11
C LEU A 88 -21.85 8.03 38.63
N GLU A 89 -21.33 6.85 38.26
CA GLU A 89 -21.03 6.51 36.86
C GLU A 89 -22.29 6.55 36.00
N ARG A 90 -23.40 5.95 36.44
CA ARG A 90 -24.68 6.00 35.71
C ARG A 90 -25.19 7.42 35.52
N ALA A 91 -25.09 8.27 36.53
CA ALA A 91 -25.48 9.68 36.43
C ALA A 91 -24.58 10.46 35.45
N ARG A 92 -23.28 10.15 35.41
CA ARG A 92 -22.30 10.74 34.49
C ARG A 92 -22.49 10.27 33.04
N ASP A 93 -22.85 9.00 32.86
CA ASP A 93 -23.07 8.41 31.54
C ASP A 93 -24.43 8.80 30.95
N GLY A 94 -25.41 9.15 31.79
CA GLY A 94 -26.67 9.75 31.37
C GLY A 94 -26.49 11.08 30.62
N GLU A 95 -25.48 11.89 30.97
CA GLU A 95 -25.08 13.07 30.19
C GLU A 95 -24.18 12.74 28.98
N ARG A 96 -23.52 11.57 28.99
CA ARG A 96 -22.58 11.14 27.95
C ARG A 96 -23.18 10.17 26.93
N GLN A 97 -24.50 10.01 26.88
CA GLN A 97 -25.16 9.50 25.68
C GLN A 97 -25.08 10.55 24.56
N GLN A 98 -23.85 10.81 24.10
CA GLN A 98 -23.65 11.30 22.75
C GLN A 98 -24.15 10.22 21.81
N VAL A 99 -25.33 10.49 21.25
CA VAL A 99 -25.92 9.77 20.13
C VAL A 99 -24.80 9.53 19.12
N TRP A 100 -24.43 8.27 18.92
CA TRP A 100 -23.60 7.86 17.79
C TRP A 100 -24.40 8.14 16.53
N GLN A 101 -24.33 9.37 16.03
CA GLN A 101 -24.74 9.68 14.67
C GLN A 101 -23.73 8.99 13.76
N LEU A 102 -24.14 7.84 13.23
CA LEU A 102 -23.52 7.24 12.05
C LEU A 102 -23.54 8.31 10.95
N THR A 103 -22.45 9.05 10.79
CA THR A 103 -22.26 9.92 9.63
C THR A 103 -22.32 9.04 8.39
N ASN A 104 -23.41 9.20 7.64
CA ASN A 104 -23.66 8.52 6.39
C ASN A 104 -22.46 8.77 5.46
N ARG A 105 -21.78 7.71 5.03
CA ARG A 105 -20.68 7.79 4.06
C ARG A 105 -21.20 8.48 2.78
N PRO A 106 -20.42 9.39 2.17
CA PRO A 106 -20.82 10.02 0.92
C PRO A 106 -21.03 8.98 -0.18
N SER A 107 -22.02 9.27 -1.02
CA SER A 107 -22.65 8.38 -1.99
C SER A 107 -21.68 7.76 -3.00
N ALA A 108 -21.76 6.42 -3.11
CA ALA A 108 -21.11 5.64 -4.15
C ALA A 108 -21.79 5.88 -5.51
N LEU A 109 -21.34 6.85 -6.30
CA LEU A 109 -21.90 7.07 -7.64
C LEU A 109 -20.92 7.29 -8.82
N PRO A 110 -19.57 7.34 -8.68
CA PRO A 110 -18.73 7.08 -9.85
C PRO A 110 -17.87 5.81 -9.73
N TRP A 111 -18.00 5.00 -8.68
CA TRP A 111 -17.19 3.78 -8.58
C TRP A 111 -17.60 2.69 -9.58
N ARG A 112 -18.87 2.66 -9.97
CA ARG A 112 -19.40 1.73 -10.99
C ARG A 112 -18.84 2.01 -12.39
N TRP A 113 -18.65 3.29 -12.73
CA TRP A 113 -18.04 3.71 -13.99
C TRP A 113 -16.52 3.53 -13.99
N ALA A 114 -15.87 3.79 -12.85
CA ALA A 114 -14.44 3.53 -12.68
C ALA A 114 -14.09 2.05 -12.81
N MET A 115 -14.91 1.14 -12.25
CA MET A 115 -14.70 -0.31 -12.43
C MET A 115 -14.96 -0.77 -13.87
N GLY A 116 -15.96 -0.20 -14.55
CA GLY A 116 -16.21 -0.49 -15.97
C GLY A 116 -15.04 -0.08 -16.86
N ALA A 117 -14.50 1.14 -16.68
CA ALA A 117 -13.35 1.62 -17.43
C ALA A 117 -12.07 0.81 -17.16
N ALA A 118 -11.83 0.42 -15.90
CA ALA A 118 -10.68 -0.42 -15.55
C ALA A 118 -10.76 -1.82 -16.17
N ALA A 119 -11.96 -2.43 -16.21
CA ALA A 119 -12.15 -3.74 -16.84
C ALA A 119 -11.88 -3.69 -18.35
N VAL A 120 -12.37 -2.67 -19.05
CA VAL A 120 -12.11 -2.48 -20.49
C VAL A 120 -10.62 -2.25 -20.76
N ALA A 121 -9.95 -1.41 -19.95
CA ALA A 121 -8.51 -1.17 -20.08
C ALA A 121 -7.70 -2.46 -19.87
N ALA A 122 -8.05 -3.28 -18.86
CA ALA A 122 -7.40 -4.56 -18.61
C ALA A 122 -7.57 -5.53 -19.80
N VAL A 123 -8.78 -5.63 -20.36
CA VAL A 123 -9.05 -6.47 -21.54
C VAL A 123 -8.25 -5.99 -22.75
N LEU A 124 -8.15 -4.68 -22.98
CA LEU A 124 -7.35 -4.12 -24.07
C LEU A 124 -5.85 -4.39 -23.89
N VAL A 125 -5.32 -4.25 -22.67
CA VAL A 125 -3.91 -4.56 -22.37
C VAL A 125 -3.62 -6.05 -22.58
N VAL A 126 -4.52 -6.94 -22.14
CA VAL A 126 -4.39 -8.39 -22.34
C VAL A 126 -4.48 -8.75 -23.82
N ALA A 127 -5.45 -8.22 -24.56
CA ALA A 127 -5.60 -8.45 -26.00
C ALA A 127 -4.39 -7.91 -26.80
N PHE A 128 -3.84 -6.77 -26.38
CA PHE A 128 -2.62 -6.22 -26.95
C PHE A 128 -1.39 -7.08 -26.63
N GLY A 129 -1.28 -7.61 -25.40
CA GLY A 129 -0.24 -8.57 -25.03
C GLY A 129 -0.34 -9.88 -25.84
N PHE A 130 -1.55 -10.38 -26.03
CA PHE A 130 -1.84 -11.62 -26.76
C PHE A 130 -1.49 -11.50 -28.25
N SER A 131 -1.88 -10.39 -28.90
CA SER A 131 -1.57 -10.15 -30.32
C SER A 131 -0.08 -9.93 -30.59
N ASN A 132 0.66 -9.38 -29.62
CA ASN A 132 2.09 -9.12 -29.75
C ASN A 132 2.99 -10.25 -29.22
N GLY A 133 2.43 -11.32 -28.66
CA GLY A 133 3.22 -12.42 -28.09
C GLY A 133 4.05 -12.01 -26.86
N LEU A 134 3.56 -11.03 -26.08
CA LEU A 134 4.19 -10.60 -24.82
C LEU A 134 3.77 -11.47 -23.63
N LEU A 135 2.80 -12.37 -23.81
CA LEU A 135 2.34 -13.28 -22.77
C LEU A 135 3.19 -14.58 -22.76
N PRO A 136 3.55 -15.10 -21.58
CA PRO A 136 4.38 -16.29 -21.46
C PRO A 136 3.70 -17.50 -22.11
N GLY A 137 4.48 -18.28 -22.88
CA GLY A 137 4.03 -19.53 -23.51
C GLY A 137 3.40 -19.38 -24.90
N GLN A 138 3.23 -18.17 -25.42
CA GLN A 138 2.73 -17.96 -26.77
C GLN A 138 3.76 -17.22 -27.63
N HIS A 139 4.67 -17.99 -28.21
CA HIS A 139 5.46 -17.53 -29.34
C HIS A 139 4.65 -17.84 -30.60
N PRO A 140 3.94 -16.86 -31.18
CA PRO A 140 3.19 -17.11 -32.39
C PRO A 140 4.15 -17.50 -33.52
N VAL A 141 3.70 -18.34 -34.43
CA VAL A 141 4.51 -18.77 -35.59
C VAL A 141 4.84 -17.56 -36.45
N ARG A 142 6.12 -17.41 -36.80
CA ARG A 142 6.62 -16.25 -37.56
C ARG A 142 7.41 -16.61 -38.80
N ALA A 143 7.89 -17.85 -38.89
CA ALA A 143 8.52 -18.33 -40.11
C ALA A 143 8.23 -19.81 -40.32
N GLU A 144 8.33 -20.26 -41.56
CA GLU A 144 8.18 -21.66 -41.94
C GLU A 144 9.42 -22.07 -42.73
N VAL A 145 10.00 -23.21 -42.34
CA VAL A 145 11.12 -23.81 -43.06
C VAL A 145 10.58 -24.41 -44.36
N GLN A 146 11.01 -23.91 -45.51
CA GLN A 146 10.55 -24.41 -46.80
C GLN A 146 11.35 -25.61 -47.27
N THR A 147 12.67 -25.48 -47.22
CA THR A 147 13.60 -26.47 -47.71
C THR A 147 14.78 -26.55 -46.75
N VAL A 148 15.30 -27.75 -46.60
CA VAL A 148 16.51 -28.03 -45.82
C VAL A 148 17.36 -28.96 -46.67
N GLU A 149 18.58 -28.54 -46.98
CA GLU A 149 19.60 -29.39 -47.58
C GLU A 149 20.66 -29.68 -46.52
N GLY A 150 20.71 -30.92 -46.04
CA GLY A 150 21.56 -31.33 -44.93
C GLY A 150 20.82 -31.33 -43.59
N ALA A 151 21.35 -30.62 -42.58
CA ALA A 151 20.77 -30.59 -41.23
C ALA A 151 20.53 -29.16 -40.73
N LEU A 152 19.32 -28.94 -40.22
CA LEU A 152 18.87 -27.73 -39.53
C LEU A 152 18.45 -28.10 -38.11
N TYR A 153 18.88 -27.32 -37.12
CA TYR A 153 18.59 -27.56 -35.72
C TYR A 153 17.85 -26.37 -35.11
N ALA A 154 16.91 -26.63 -34.20
CA ALA A 154 16.37 -25.64 -33.27
C ALA A 154 17.20 -25.69 -32.00
N VAL A 155 17.63 -24.53 -31.54
CA VAL A 155 18.40 -24.36 -30.30
C VAL A 155 17.45 -23.85 -29.22
N ASN A 156 17.21 -24.65 -28.19
CA ASN A 156 16.47 -24.26 -27.00
C ASN A 156 17.41 -24.38 -25.78
N GLY A 157 18.15 -23.32 -25.50
CA GLY A 157 19.15 -23.33 -24.44
C GLY A 157 20.29 -24.31 -24.76
N ALA A 158 20.34 -25.44 -24.07
CA ALA A 158 21.36 -26.47 -24.27
C ALA A 158 20.95 -27.58 -25.25
N ASP A 159 19.65 -27.70 -25.55
CA ASP A 159 19.13 -28.76 -26.42
C ASP A 159 19.15 -28.33 -27.89
N MET A 160 19.65 -29.22 -28.75
CA MET A 160 19.60 -29.09 -30.21
C MET A 160 18.67 -30.16 -30.78
N GLN A 161 17.53 -29.74 -31.32
CA GLN A 161 16.57 -30.63 -31.96
C GLN A 161 16.64 -30.51 -33.48
N LEU A 162 16.75 -31.63 -34.20
CA LEU A 162 16.73 -31.64 -35.66
C LEU A 162 15.34 -31.20 -36.19
N ILE A 163 15.32 -30.26 -37.12
CA ILE A 163 14.12 -29.70 -37.73
C ILE A 163 14.02 -30.11 -39.22
N PRO A 164 12.89 -30.70 -39.66
CA PRO A 164 12.62 -30.94 -41.08
C PRO A 164 12.02 -29.71 -41.80
N ALA A 165 11.95 -29.79 -43.12
CA ALA A 165 11.12 -28.88 -43.91
C ALA A 165 9.63 -28.95 -43.49
N GLY A 166 8.91 -27.83 -43.58
CA GLY A 166 7.54 -27.64 -43.11
C GLY A 166 7.42 -27.24 -41.63
N TYR A 167 8.54 -27.20 -40.88
CA TYR A 167 8.51 -26.80 -39.49
C TYR A 167 8.20 -25.30 -39.32
N GLN A 168 7.34 -25.01 -38.36
CA GLN A 168 6.92 -23.67 -38.03
C GLN A 168 7.78 -23.09 -36.90
N VAL A 169 8.65 -22.16 -37.26
CA VAL A 169 9.55 -21.42 -36.35
C VAL A 169 8.75 -20.35 -35.63
N ARG A 170 8.81 -20.36 -34.30
CA ARG A 170 8.09 -19.41 -33.44
C ARG A 170 8.92 -18.16 -33.17
N ASN A 171 8.25 -17.11 -32.70
CA ASN A 171 8.89 -15.84 -32.36
C ASN A 171 9.96 -16.02 -31.26
N GLY A 172 11.23 -15.79 -31.57
CA GLY A 172 12.33 -15.94 -30.61
C GLY A 172 13.00 -17.32 -30.63
N ASP A 173 12.50 -18.26 -31.42
CA ASP A 173 13.20 -19.53 -31.65
C ASP A 173 14.52 -19.25 -32.40
N GLU A 174 15.58 -19.91 -31.96
CA GLU A 174 16.88 -19.89 -32.62
C GLU A 174 17.06 -21.14 -33.45
N ILE A 175 17.42 -20.97 -34.72
CA ILE A 175 17.68 -22.06 -35.65
C ILE A 175 19.10 -21.97 -36.20
N ARG A 176 19.72 -23.13 -36.37
CA ARG A 176 21.12 -23.28 -36.74
C ARG A 176 21.30 -24.28 -37.86
N THR A 177 21.95 -23.87 -38.95
CA THR A 177 22.37 -24.81 -40.01
C THR A 177 23.69 -25.47 -39.67
N ALA A 178 23.82 -26.75 -40.00
CA ALA A 178 25.07 -27.48 -39.82
C ALA A 178 26.16 -27.06 -40.84
N LYS A 179 27.36 -27.63 -40.69
CA LYS A 179 28.44 -27.46 -41.67
C LYS A 179 28.02 -28.11 -43.00
N GLY A 180 28.10 -27.34 -44.08
CA GLY A 180 27.71 -27.82 -45.42
C GLY A 180 26.20 -27.99 -45.62
N SER A 181 25.39 -27.41 -44.73
CA SER A 181 23.93 -27.42 -44.85
C SER A 181 23.39 -26.03 -45.17
N THR A 182 22.30 -26.00 -45.91
CA THR A 182 21.57 -24.78 -46.25
C THR A 182 20.09 -24.97 -45.93
N ALA A 183 19.39 -23.88 -45.63
CA ALA A 183 17.96 -23.93 -45.38
C ALA A 183 17.30 -22.66 -45.87
N VAL A 184 16.10 -22.78 -46.45
CA VAL A 184 15.30 -21.63 -46.84
C VAL A 184 14.13 -21.49 -45.87
N VAL A 185 14.00 -20.32 -45.28
CA VAL A 185 12.96 -19.99 -44.30
C VAL A 185 12.10 -18.87 -44.88
N ARG A 186 10.80 -19.12 -45.02
CA ARG A 186 9.82 -18.09 -45.41
C ARG A 186 9.26 -17.42 -44.16
N LEU A 187 9.44 -16.12 -44.07
CA LEU A 187 8.88 -15.28 -43.02
C LEU A 187 7.37 -15.07 -43.28
N LEU A 188 6.61 -14.81 -42.22
CA LEU A 188 5.17 -14.52 -42.29
C LEU A 188 4.84 -13.31 -43.19
N ASP A 189 5.78 -12.38 -43.35
CA ASP A 189 5.64 -11.20 -44.20
C ASP A 189 5.92 -11.48 -45.70
N GLY A 190 6.14 -12.75 -46.06
CA GLY A 190 6.40 -13.22 -47.42
C GLY A 190 7.88 -13.21 -47.81
N SER A 191 8.74 -12.60 -47.00
CA SER A 191 10.19 -12.53 -47.27
C SER A 191 10.82 -13.92 -47.17
N LEU A 192 11.84 -14.16 -47.98
CA LEU A 192 12.59 -15.41 -48.02
C LEU A 192 13.99 -15.18 -47.44
N VAL A 193 14.40 -16.07 -46.55
CA VAL A 193 15.69 -16.03 -45.88
C VAL A 193 16.39 -17.35 -46.16
N GLU A 194 17.43 -17.30 -46.99
CA GLU A 194 18.29 -18.44 -47.25
C GLU A 194 19.46 -18.42 -46.29
N MET A 195 19.54 -19.45 -45.46
CA MET A 195 20.60 -19.68 -44.49
C MET A 195 21.70 -20.50 -45.15
N GLY A 196 22.91 -19.94 -45.16
CA GLY A 196 24.12 -20.64 -45.56
C GLY A 196 24.63 -21.59 -44.47
N PRO A 197 25.79 -22.23 -44.69
CA PRO A 197 26.40 -23.12 -43.71
C PRO A 197 26.78 -22.42 -42.41
N ARG A 198 26.57 -23.10 -41.27
CA ARG A 198 26.91 -22.58 -39.92
C ARG A 198 26.26 -21.21 -39.64
N ALA A 199 25.05 -21.01 -40.14
CA ALA A 199 24.28 -19.80 -39.89
C ALA A 199 23.43 -19.98 -38.64
N ASP A 200 23.53 -19.02 -37.73
CA ASP A 200 22.78 -18.96 -36.48
C ASP A 200 21.76 -17.82 -36.59
N LEU A 201 20.48 -18.16 -36.71
CA LEU A 201 19.39 -17.24 -37.03
C LEU A 201 18.31 -17.29 -35.97
N ALA A 202 17.88 -16.13 -35.48
CA ALA A 202 16.67 -16.01 -34.67
C ALA A 202 15.72 -14.98 -35.29
N VAL A 203 14.43 -15.30 -35.34
CA VAL A 203 13.42 -14.40 -35.91
C VAL A 203 12.60 -13.80 -34.78
N SER A 204 12.60 -12.47 -34.69
CA SER A 204 11.74 -11.72 -33.77
C SER A 204 10.80 -10.79 -34.53
N ARG A 205 9.55 -10.67 -34.09
CA ARG A 205 8.61 -9.69 -34.67
C ARG A 205 8.16 -8.68 -33.62
N GLN A 206 8.31 -7.41 -33.95
CA GLN A 206 7.85 -6.28 -33.16
C GLN A 206 6.76 -5.52 -33.91
N TRP A 207 6.06 -4.60 -33.23
CA TRP A 207 5.00 -3.80 -33.86
C TRP A 207 5.48 -2.97 -35.07
N ARG A 208 6.77 -2.58 -35.10
CA ARG A 208 7.41 -1.79 -36.18
C ARG A 208 7.92 -2.62 -37.36
N GLY A 209 7.96 -3.95 -37.25
CA GLY A 209 8.50 -4.81 -38.30
C GLY A 209 9.04 -6.15 -37.82
N THR A 210 9.54 -6.94 -38.77
CA THR A 210 10.22 -8.21 -38.51
C THR A 210 11.72 -7.92 -38.37
N THR A 211 12.36 -8.46 -37.33
CA THR A 211 13.80 -8.36 -37.12
C THR A 211 14.40 -9.75 -37.11
N VAL A 212 15.29 -10.00 -38.05
CA VAL A 212 16.08 -11.22 -38.19
C VAL A 212 17.42 -10.99 -37.51
N HIS A 213 17.70 -11.73 -36.44
CA HIS A 213 18.98 -11.67 -35.72
C HIS A 213 19.91 -12.71 -36.30
N LEU A 214 21.10 -12.28 -36.74
CA LEU A 214 22.15 -13.14 -37.25
C LEU A 214 23.30 -13.16 -36.25
N GLN A 215 23.48 -14.29 -35.56
CA GLN A 215 24.57 -14.49 -34.60
C GLN A 215 25.87 -14.97 -35.25
N GLY A 216 25.78 -15.59 -36.42
CA GLY A 216 26.95 -16.09 -37.14
C GLY A 216 26.59 -16.66 -38.49
N GLY A 217 27.58 -16.78 -39.36
CA GLY A 217 27.44 -17.40 -40.68
C GLY A 217 26.96 -16.42 -41.75
N GLN A 218 26.29 -16.96 -42.77
CA GLN A 218 25.85 -16.20 -43.93
C GLN A 218 24.36 -16.40 -44.18
N VAL A 219 23.70 -15.32 -44.54
CA VAL A 219 22.30 -15.32 -44.91
C VAL A 219 22.08 -14.47 -46.16
N ILE A 220 21.24 -14.94 -47.07
CA ILE A 220 20.73 -14.16 -48.19
C ILE A 220 19.26 -13.87 -47.91
N VAL A 221 18.90 -12.60 -47.93
CA VAL A 221 17.56 -12.14 -47.61
C VAL A 221 16.95 -11.53 -48.87
N GLN A 222 15.84 -12.12 -49.30
CA GLN A 222 14.93 -11.54 -50.28
C GLN A 222 13.76 -10.94 -49.53
N ALA A 223 13.85 -9.63 -49.25
CA ALA A 223 12.82 -8.91 -48.53
C ALA A 223 11.61 -8.69 -49.44
N ALA A 224 10.42 -9.12 -49.00
CA ALA A 224 9.19 -8.82 -49.71
C ALA A 224 8.89 -7.31 -49.68
N LYS A 225 8.24 -6.79 -50.72
CA LYS A 225 7.80 -5.38 -50.77
C LYS A 225 6.72 -5.15 -49.70
N GLN A 226 7.05 -4.35 -48.68
CA GLN A 226 6.15 -4.03 -47.57
C GLN A 226 5.34 -2.74 -47.82
N HIS A 227 4.09 -2.70 -47.35
CA HIS A 227 3.25 -1.49 -47.31
C HIS A 227 3.83 -0.42 -46.35
N ALA A 228 3.39 0.83 -46.51
CA ALA A 228 3.93 1.98 -45.78
C ALA A 228 3.97 1.74 -44.25
N GLY A 229 5.13 1.94 -43.63
CA GLY A 229 5.33 1.84 -42.18
C GLY A 229 5.93 0.53 -41.66
N ARG A 230 6.04 -0.53 -42.48
CA ARG A 230 6.70 -1.80 -42.08
C ARG A 230 8.01 -1.97 -42.83
N ARG A 231 9.06 -2.37 -42.13
CA ARG A 231 10.37 -2.70 -42.70
C ARG A 231 10.86 -4.03 -42.14
N LEU A 232 11.69 -4.70 -42.93
CA LEU A 232 12.47 -5.83 -42.45
C LEU A 232 13.79 -5.27 -41.90
N TYR A 233 14.20 -5.78 -40.76
CA TYR A 233 15.47 -5.44 -40.14
C TYR A 233 16.32 -6.69 -40.03
N VAL A 234 17.62 -6.57 -40.29
CA VAL A 234 18.60 -7.60 -39.99
C VAL A 234 19.54 -7.04 -38.93
N ALA A 235 19.54 -7.65 -37.76
CA ALA A 235 20.38 -7.29 -36.65
C ALA A 235 21.60 -8.22 -36.61
N THR A 236 22.77 -7.62 -36.57
CA THR A 236 24.05 -8.26 -36.26
C THR A 236 24.62 -7.61 -35.01
N ASP A 237 25.67 -8.15 -34.41
CA ASP A 237 26.33 -7.51 -33.27
C ASP A 237 26.90 -6.14 -33.65
N ASP A 238 27.34 -5.99 -34.90
CA ASP A 238 27.97 -4.77 -35.40
C ASP A 238 26.96 -3.69 -35.83
N GLY A 239 25.67 -4.02 -35.95
CA GLY A 239 24.68 -3.02 -36.33
C GLY A 239 23.36 -3.58 -36.86
N LEU A 240 22.45 -2.64 -37.13
CA LEU A 240 21.10 -2.91 -37.62
C LEU A 240 20.95 -2.45 -39.06
N VAL A 241 20.48 -3.35 -39.92
CA VAL A 241 20.30 -3.12 -41.34
C VAL A 241 18.81 -3.06 -41.63
N SER A 242 18.31 -1.92 -42.09
CA SER A 242 16.90 -1.72 -42.46
C SER A 242 16.72 -1.80 -43.96
N VAL A 243 15.77 -2.62 -44.41
CA VAL A 243 15.56 -2.87 -45.84
C VAL A 243 14.09 -2.81 -46.23
N LYS A 244 13.87 -2.52 -47.52
CA LYS A 244 12.53 -2.51 -48.12
C LYS A 244 12.59 -3.04 -49.55
N GLY A 245 12.08 -4.25 -49.77
CA GLY A 245 11.95 -4.81 -51.12
C GLY A 245 13.30 -5.01 -51.82
N THR A 246 14.31 -5.50 -51.09
CA THR A 246 15.70 -5.63 -51.57
C THR A 246 16.18 -7.07 -51.48
N ILE A 247 17.13 -7.42 -52.35
CA ILE A 247 17.90 -8.66 -52.26
C ILE A 247 19.30 -8.30 -51.80
N PHE A 248 19.73 -8.88 -50.70
CA PHE A 248 21.05 -8.63 -50.11
C PHE A 248 21.54 -9.85 -49.36
N SER A 249 22.85 -9.94 -49.19
CA SER A 249 23.49 -10.94 -48.35
C SER A 249 24.14 -10.27 -47.15
N VAL A 250 24.05 -10.94 -46.01
CA VAL A 250 24.74 -10.56 -44.78
C VAL A 250 25.62 -11.73 -44.37
N ASN A 251 26.91 -11.47 -44.23
CA ASN A 251 27.86 -12.44 -43.71
C ASN A 251 28.43 -11.89 -42.41
N ARG A 252 28.25 -12.64 -41.33
CA ARG A 252 28.79 -12.32 -40.02
C ARG A 252 29.91 -13.31 -39.68
N GLY A 253 31.13 -12.79 -39.62
CA GLY A 253 32.32 -13.53 -39.21
C GLY A 253 32.90 -13.01 -37.89
N ILE A 254 34.02 -13.58 -37.48
CA ILE A 254 34.74 -13.20 -36.25
C ILE A 254 35.37 -11.80 -36.29
N LYS A 255 35.52 -11.21 -37.49
CA LYS A 255 36.12 -9.88 -37.70
C LYS A 255 35.08 -8.78 -37.93
N GLY A 256 33.80 -9.11 -37.81
CA GLY A 256 32.68 -8.21 -38.07
C GLY A 256 31.78 -8.69 -39.22
N SER A 257 30.80 -7.86 -39.53
CA SER A 257 29.71 -8.14 -40.45
C SER A 257 29.89 -7.42 -41.79
N ARG A 258 29.62 -8.13 -42.89
CA ARG A 258 29.64 -7.60 -44.26
C ARG A 258 28.25 -7.69 -44.86
N VAL A 259 27.82 -6.60 -45.49
CA VAL A 259 26.54 -6.52 -46.20
C VAL A 259 26.82 -6.25 -47.67
N ALA A 260 26.31 -7.12 -48.55
CA ALA A 260 26.39 -6.92 -49.99
C ALA A 260 24.97 -6.84 -50.56
N VAL A 261 24.67 -5.73 -51.23
CA VAL A 261 23.35 -5.45 -51.81
C VAL A 261 23.38 -5.83 -53.28
N VAL A 262 22.45 -6.67 -53.70
CA VAL A 262 22.29 -7.06 -55.12
C VAL A 262 21.27 -6.12 -55.78
N GLU A 263 20.13 -5.91 -55.13
CA GLU A 263 19.04 -5.08 -55.67
C GLU A 263 18.38 -4.25 -54.57
N GLY A 264 18.21 -2.95 -54.82
CA GLY A 264 17.48 -2.01 -53.97
C GLY A 264 18.35 -1.16 -53.04
N VAL A 265 17.74 -0.56 -52.00
CA VAL A 265 18.39 0.38 -51.08
C VAL A 265 18.38 -0.17 -49.66
N VAL A 266 19.54 -0.11 -49.01
CA VAL A 266 19.73 -0.56 -47.63
C VAL A 266 20.06 0.64 -46.76
N GLY A 267 19.33 0.79 -45.65
CA GLY A 267 19.62 1.78 -44.62
C GLY A 267 20.42 1.14 -43.48
N HIS A 268 21.59 1.69 -43.17
CA HIS A 268 22.32 1.31 -41.97
C HIS A 268 21.85 2.15 -40.78
N VAL A 269 21.53 1.50 -39.67
CA VAL A 269 21.22 2.17 -38.39
C VAL A 269 22.27 1.67 -37.39
N GLU A 270 23.19 2.56 -37.05
CA GLU A 270 24.22 2.27 -36.05
C GLU A 270 23.55 2.07 -34.69
N ARG A 271 23.84 0.95 -34.02
CA ARG A 271 23.34 0.68 -32.68
C ARG A 271 24.09 1.61 -31.73
N ARG A 272 23.47 2.73 -31.31
CA ARG A 272 23.96 3.48 -30.14
C ARG A 272 23.88 2.55 -28.95
N GLY A 273 25.04 2.08 -28.49
CA GLY A 273 25.17 1.30 -27.27
C GLY A 273 24.53 2.05 -26.10
N VAL A 274 23.80 1.30 -25.27
CA VAL A 274 23.42 1.71 -23.92
C VAL A 274 24.61 1.49 -23.01
#